data_AF-A0A8S8Y1D2-F1
#
_entry.id   AF-A0A8S8Y1D2-F1
#
_cell.length_a   1.000
_cell.length_b   1.000
_cell.length_c   1.000
_cell.angle_alpha   90.00
_cell.angle_beta   90.00
_cell.angle_gamma   90.00
#
_symmetry.space_group_name_H-M   'P 1'
#
loop_
_entity.id
_entity.type
_entity.pdbx_description
1 polymer ?
#
loop_
_entity_poly.entity_id
_entity_poly.type
_entity_poly.pdbx_seq_one_letter_code
_entity_poly.pdbx_strand_id
1 'polypeptide(L)'
;MTLLYRKPGYEIGDVVHWRNHTWRPSSWTKDGAIMERVDRRERTGATWRDLENAKVLAQKHELVEVDFINEDASVGEFLDPTTWAMDAVRLPYDHTAGRKGLLIRHDDAWLALPFMAVDEPGPLEDA
;
A
#
# COMPACT_ATOMS: atom_id res chain seq x y z
N MET A 1 -9.52 34.35 -8.57
CA MET A 1 -9.66 33.11 -9.35
C MET A 1 -9.20 31.98 -8.46
N THR A 2 -10.14 31.34 -7.76
CA THR A 2 -9.83 30.33 -6.74
C THR A 2 -9.90 28.98 -7.45
N LEU A 3 -8.75 28.43 -7.86
CA LEU A 3 -8.69 27.02 -8.24
C LEU A 3 -9.09 26.23 -6.99
N LEU A 4 -10.32 25.69 -6.97
CA LEU A 4 -10.68 24.63 -6.04
C LEU A 4 -9.84 23.42 -6.46
N TYR A 5 -8.69 23.27 -5.80
CA TYR A 5 -7.88 22.08 -5.94
C TYR A 5 -8.69 20.91 -5.40
N ARG A 6 -9.19 20.05 -6.31
CA ARG A 6 -9.99 18.90 -5.93
C ARG A 6 -9.03 17.87 -5.34
N LYS A 7 -9.29 17.46 -4.09
CA LYS A 7 -8.59 16.33 -3.47
C LYS A 7 -8.57 15.19 -4.50
N PRO A 8 -7.40 14.62 -4.82
CA PRO A 8 -7.34 13.50 -5.75
C PRO A 8 -8.29 12.40 -5.27
N GLY A 9 -8.85 11.61 -6.20
CA GLY A 9 -9.85 10.58 -5.89
C GLY A 9 -9.32 9.39 -5.08
N TYR A 10 -8.16 9.52 -4.43
CA TYR A 10 -7.51 8.53 -3.58
C TYR A 10 -7.24 9.10 -2.18
N GLU A 11 -7.16 8.21 -1.21
CA GLU A 11 -7.08 8.44 0.22
C GLU A 11 -5.74 8.01 0.82
N ILE A 12 -5.51 8.34 2.09
CA ILE A 12 -4.30 7.89 2.81
C ILE A 12 -4.34 6.37 2.95
N GLY A 13 -3.23 5.71 2.62
CA GLY A 13 -3.13 4.25 2.60
C GLY A 13 -3.41 3.61 1.24
N ASP A 14 -3.92 4.36 0.25
CA ASP A 14 -4.05 3.83 -1.11
C ASP A 14 -2.69 3.53 -1.75
N VAL A 15 -2.70 2.73 -2.81
CA VAL A 15 -1.50 2.42 -3.58
C VAL A 15 -1.57 3.14 -4.91
N VAL A 16 -0.56 3.94 -5.20
CA VAL A 16 -0.47 4.73 -6.42
C VAL A 16 0.86 4.52 -7.13
N HIS A 17 0.81 4.54 -8.46
CA HIS A 17 1.98 4.50 -9.32
C HIS A 17 2.34 5.93 -9.74
N TRP A 18 3.57 6.34 -9.41
CA TRP A 18 4.08 7.67 -9.69
C TRP A 18 5.60 7.63 -9.90
N ARG A 19 6.09 8.35 -10.92
CA ARG A 19 7.51 8.38 -11.32
C ARG A 19 8.12 6.98 -11.46
N ASN A 20 7.42 6.06 -12.13
CA ASN A 20 7.88 4.69 -12.38
C ASN A 20 8.09 3.85 -11.11
N HIS A 21 7.47 4.25 -9.99
CA HIS A 21 7.56 3.58 -8.71
C HIS A 21 6.18 3.49 -8.06
N THR A 22 6.03 2.51 -7.19
CA THR A 22 4.81 2.32 -6.39
C THR A 22 4.98 3.01 -5.05
N TRP A 23 4.00 3.85 -4.73
CA TRP A 23 3.97 4.70 -3.55
C TRP A 23 2.64 4.53 -2.82
N ARG A 24 2.66 4.82 -1.52
CA ARG A 24 1.46 4.95 -0.71
C ARG A 24 1.47 6.32 -0.02
N PRO A 25 0.40 7.13 -0.14
CA PRO A 25 0.32 8.42 0.54
C PRO A 25 0.14 8.16 2.04
N SER A 26 1.02 8.71 2.86
CA SER A 26 1.00 8.56 4.31
C SER A 26 0.31 9.72 5.02
N SER A 27 0.40 10.93 4.48
CA SER A 27 -0.22 12.12 5.07
C SER A 27 -0.42 13.22 4.03
N TRP A 28 -1.49 14.00 4.19
CA TRP A 28 -1.74 15.19 3.38
C TRP A 28 -0.98 16.39 3.94
N THR A 29 -0.53 17.24 3.03
CA THR A 29 0.12 18.52 3.34
C THR A 29 -0.63 19.64 2.63
N LYS A 30 -0.27 20.89 2.91
CA LYS A 30 -0.90 22.05 2.28
C LYS A 30 -0.71 22.08 0.76
N ASP A 31 0.43 21.62 0.26
CA ASP A 31 0.84 21.72 -1.16
C ASP A 31 0.90 20.35 -1.88
N GLY A 32 0.49 19.28 -1.21
CA GLY A 32 0.61 17.92 -1.76
C GLY A 32 0.44 16.83 -0.73
N ALA A 33 1.18 15.73 -0.87
CA ALA A 33 1.19 14.61 0.07
C ALA A 33 2.61 14.13 0.38
N ILE A 34 2.77 13.53 1.55
CA ILE A 34 3.93 12.70 1.86
C ILE A 34 3.63 11.30 1.33
N MET A 35 4.53 10.79 0.53
CA MET A 35 4.47 9.50 -0.14
C MET A 35 5.55 8.60 0.45
N GLU A 36 5.22 7.36 0.77
CA GLU A 36 6.19 6.34 1.15
C GLU A 36 6.28 5.26 0.09
N ARG A 37 7.50 4.83 -0.17
CA ARG A 37 7.79 3.89 -1.23
C ARG A 37 7.48 2.46 -0.79
N VAL A 38 6.91 1.66 -1.68
CA VAL A 38 6.58 0.26 -1.39
C VAL A 38 7.84 -0.63 -1.42
N ASP A 39 8.75 -0.39 -2.35
CA ASP A 39 9.97 -1.20 -2.56
C ASP A 39 11.01 -1.08 -1.45
N ARG A 40 11.09 0.08 -0.78
CA ARG A 40 12.13 0.36 0.23
C ARG A 40 11.67 1.45 1.20
N ARG A 41 12.35 1.54 2.35
CA ARG A 41 12.13 2.59 3.34
C ARG A 41 12.58 3.97 2.83
N GLU A 42 11.70 4.63 2.09
CA GLU A 42 11.94 5.94 1.49
C GLU A 42 10.64 6.75 1.55
N ARG A 43 10.76 8.01 2.00
CA ARG A 43 9.63 8.95 2.10
C ARG A 43 9.96 10.19 1.28
N THR A 44 9.01 10.66 0.49
CA THR A 44 9.19 11.84 -0.35
C THR A 44 7.93 12.69 -0.39
N GLY A 45 8.11 14.00 -0.57
CA GLY A 45 6.99 14.91 -0.81
C GLY A 45 6.60 14.89 -2.28
N ALA A 46 5.32 14.67 -2.58
CA ALA A 46 4.76 14.84 -3.91
C ALA A 46 3.86 16.07 -3.89
N THR A 47 4.05 16.99 -4.84
CA THR A 47 3.17 18.15 -4.97
C THR A 47 1.83 17.73 -5.54
N TRP A 48 0.82 18.56 -5.31
CA TRP A 48 -0.48 18.44 -5.96
C TRP A 48 -0.41 18.25 -7.48
N ARG A 49 0.51 18.93 -8.16
CA ARG A 49 0.70 18.81 -9.61
C ARG A 49 1.30 17.47 -10.04
N ASP A 50 2.20 16.93 -9.21
CA ASP A 50 2.74 15.58 -9.40
C ASP A 50 1.65 14.51 -9.22
N LEU A 51 0.78 14.71 -8.24
CA LEU A 51 -0.32 13.82 -7.88
C LEU A 51 -1.43 13.78 -8.94
N GLU A 52 -1.62 14.84 -9.73
CA GLU A 52 -2.52 14.81 -10.89
C GLU A 52 -2.10 13.78 -11.96
N ASN A 53 -0.82 13.40 -12.00
CA ASN A 53 -0.28 12.40 -12.92
C ASN A 53 -0.10 11.03 -12.24
N ALA A 54 -0.45 10.89 -10.97
CA ALA A 54 -0.37 9.61 -10.26
C ALA A 54 -1.55 8.72 -10.67
N LYS A 55 -1.27 7.44 -10.93
CA LYS A 55 -2.29 6.44 -11.24
C LYS A 55 -2.60 5.62 -9.99
N VAL A 56 -3.87 5.53 -9.60
CA VAL A 56 -4.27 4.62 -8.51
C VAL A 56 -4.16 3.18 -9.00
N LEU A 57 -3.43 2.37 -8.25
CA LEU A 57 -3.29 0.93 -8.49
C LEU A 57 -4.31 0.13 -7.68
N ALA A 58 -4.49 0.49 -6.41
CA ALA A 58 -5.45 -0.14 -5.51
C ALA A 58 -5.85 0.85 -4.41
N GLN A 59 -7.13 0.85 -4.03
CA GLN A 59 -7.62 1.59 -2.86
C GLN A 59 -7.47 0.77 -1.59
N LYS A 60 -7.45 1.41 -0.42
CA LYS A 60 -7.31 0.80 0.91
C LYS A 60 -8.27 -0.37 1.11
N HIS A 61 -9.51 -0.23 0.65
CA HIS A 61 -10.56 -1.26 0.77
C HIS A 61 -10.34 -2.48 -0.14
N GLU A 62 -9.44 -2.38 -1.12
CA GLU A 62 -9.06 -3.45 -2.04
C GLU A 62 -7.81 -4.23 -1.55
N LEU A 63 -7.19 -3.78 -0.45
CA LEU A 63 -6.05 -4.46 0.13
C LEU A 63 -6.52 -5.77 0.78
N VAL A 64 -5.76 -6.81 0.53
CA VAL A 64 -6.05 -8.16 1.00
C VAL A 64 -5.07 -8.49 2.11
N GLU A 65 -5.59 -8.73 3.30
CA GLU A 65 -4.81 -9.29 4.40
C GLU A 65 -4.67 -10.80 4.23
N VAL A 66 -3.44 -11.28 4.27
CA VAL A 66 -3.13 -12.72 4.18
C VAL A 66 -2.28 -13.16 5.35
N ASP A 67 -2.49 -14.41 5.77
CA ASP A 67 -1.65 -15.09 6.73
C ASP A 67 -0.58 -15.88 5.96
N PHE A 68 0.70 -15.63 6.27
CA PHE A 68 1.80 -16.38 5.65
C PHE A 68 1.89 -17.78 6.26
N ILE A 69 1.92 -18.79 5.40
CA ILE A 69 2.01 -20.20 5.80
C ILE A 69 3.49 -20.57 6.03
N ASN A 70 4.35 -20.13 5.13
CA ASN A 70 5.80 -20.17 5.29
C ASN A 70 6.37 -18.81 4.93
N GLU A 71 7.43 -18.41 5.60
CA GLU A 71 8.14 -17.17 5.30
C GLU A 71 9.64 -17.35 5.52
N ASP A 72 10.41 -16.89 4.55
CA ASP A 72 11.86 -16.78 4.61
C ASP A 72 12.26 -15.30 4.80
N ALA A 73 13.56 -15.00 4.73
CA ALA A 73 14.07 -13.64 4.86
C ALA A 73 13.62 -12.64 3.77
N SER A 74 12.90 -13.08 2.72
CA SER A 74 12.53 -12.20 1.59
C SER A 74 11.25 -12.60 0.85
N VAL A 75 10.72 -13.81 1.07
CA VAL A 75 9.55 -14.34 0.38
C VAL A 75 8.61 -14.95 1.41
N GLY A 76 7.33 -14.66 1.28
CA GLY A 76 6.26 -15.24 2.06
C GLY A 76 5.34 -16.03 1.15
N GLU A 77 5.12 -17.29 1.49
CA GLU A 77 4.13 -18.16 0.86
C GLU A 77 2.81 -18.02 1.59
N PHE A 78 1.72 -17.89 0.83
CA PHE A 78 0.38 -17.72 1.37
C PHE A 78 -0.63 -18.43 0.47
N LEU A 79 -1.83 -18.61 0.99
CA LEU A 79 -2.94 -19.13 0.21
C LEU A 79 -3.68 -17.97 -0.45
N ASP A 80 -3.73 -17.93 -1.77
CA ASP A 80 -4.51 -16.91 -2.47
C ASP A 80 -6.01 -17.09 -2.12
N PRO A 81 -6.69 -16.09 -1.54
CA PRO A 81 -8.11 -16.20 -1.19
C PRO A 81 -9.04 -16.28 -2.41
N THR A 82 -8.55 -15.93 -3.61
CA THR A 82 -9.36 -15.97 -4.84
C THR A 82 -9.38 -17.36 -5.46
N THR A 83 -8.21 -18.00 -5.55
CA THR A 83 -8.04 -19.31 -6.22
C THR A 83 -7.86 -20.47 -5.26
N TRP A 84 -7.59 -20.22 -3.98
CA TRP A 84 -7.23 -21.21 -2.96
C TRP A 84 -6.00 -22.04 -3.34
N ALA A 85 -5.11 -21.47 -4.16
CA ALA A 85 -3.83 -22.05 -4.52
C ALA A 85 -2.70 -21.44 -3.69
N MET A 86 -1.62 -22.21 -3.51
CA MET A 86 -0.39 -21.69 -2.93
C MET A 86 0.25 -20.69 -3.89
N ASP A 87 0.52 -19.49 -3.40
CA ASP A 87 1.23 -18.45 -4.13
C ASP A 87 2.32 -17.84 -3.22
N ALA A 88 3.24 -17.10 -3.82
CA ALA A 88 4.38 -16.55 -3.10
C ALA A 88 4.61 -15.11 -3.49
N VAL A 89 4.86 -14.26 -2.50
CA VAL A 89 5.08 -12.84 -2.70
C VAL A 89 6.37 -12.40 -2.02
N ARG A 90 7.03 -11.42 -2.64
CA ARG A 90 8.19 -10.79 -2.03
C ARG A 90 7.74 -9.98 -0.81
N LEU A 91 8.35 -10.26 0.34
CA LEU A 91 8.04 -9.57 1.58
C LEU A 91 8.51 -8.11 1.52
N PRO A 92 7.74 -7.17 2.13
CA PRO A 92 8.15 -5.77 2.21
C PRO A 92 9.37 -5.63 3.13
N TYR A 93 10.09 -4.53 2.98
CA TYR A 93 11.31 -4.25 3.76
C TYR A 93 11.09 -4.11 5.28
N ASP A 94 9.84 -3.85 5.71
CA ASP A 94 9.44 -3.69 7.12
C ASP A 94 8.81 -4.98 7.69
N HIS A 95 8.81 -6.07 6.91
CA HIS A 95 8.19 -7.31 7.34
C HIS A 95 8.83 -7.86 8.62
N THR A 96 7.99 -8.38 9.50
CA THR A 96 8.40 -9.03 10.75
C THR A 96 7.74 -10.40 10.82
N ALA A 97 8.49 -11.43 11.20
CA ALA A 97 7.98 -12.79 11.23
C ALA A 97 6.75 -12.94 12.13
N GLY A 98 5.72 -13.62 11.63
CA GLY A 98 4.43 -13.79 12.30
C GLY A 98 3.44 -12.62 12.14
N ARG A 99 3.79 -11.59 11.38
CA ARG A 99 2.86 -10.52 11.00
C ARG A 99 2.08 -10.92 9.75
N LYS A 100 0.78 -10.56 9.70
CA LYS A 100 -0.02 -10.67 8.48
C LYS A 100 0.55 -9.81 7.35
N GLY A 101 0.50 -10.35 6.14
CA GLY A 101 0.86 -9.65 4.92
C GLY A 101 -0.29 -8.82 4.40
N LEU A 102 0.01 -7.61 3.92
CA LEU A 102 -0.95 -6.76 3.24
C LEU A 102 -0.62 -6.75 1.75
N LEU A 103 -1.48 -7.36 0.93
CA LEU A 103 -1.22 -7.57 -0.49
C LEU A 103 -2.21 -6.82 -1.37
N ILE A 104 -1.78 -6.50 -2.58
CA ILE A 104 -2.67 -6.10 -3.66
C ILE A 104 -2.41 -6.96 -4.90
N ARG A 105 -3.44 -7.15 -5.71
CA ARG A 105 -3.30 -7.75 -7.04
C ARG A 105 -2.92 -6.65 -8.03
N HIS A 106 -1.77 -6.79 -8.68
CA HIS A 106 -1.28 -5.83 -9.67
C HIS A 106 -0.60 -6.56 -10.84
N ASP A 107 -1.08 -6.31 -12.06
CA ASP A 107 -0.54 -6.91 -13.30
C ASP A 107 -0.50 -8.46 -13.25
N ASP A 108 -1.59 -9.06 -12.74
CA ASP A 108 -1.74 -10.50 -12.49
C ASP A 108 -0.76 -11.10 -11.46
N ALA A 109 0.03 -10.27 -10.79
CA ALA A 109 0.92 -10.68 -9.71
C ALA A 109 0.43 -10.14 -8.36
N TRP A 110 0.87 -10.80 -7.29
CA TRP A 110 0.72 -10.26 -5.94
C TRP A 110 1.87 -9.31 -5.61
N LEU A 111 1.52 -8.16 -5.03
CA LEU A 111 2.48 -7.20 -4.51
C LEU A 111 2.22 -7.02 -3.02
N ALA A 112 3.22 -7.34 -2.20
CA ALA A 112 3.16 -7.04 -0.78
C ALA A 112 3.49 -5.57 -0.52
N LEU A 113 2.74 -4.98 0.40
CA LEU A 113 2.86 -3.60 0.79
C LEU A 113 3.53 -3.49 2.16
N PRO A 114 4.39 -2.48 2.38
CA PRO A 114 4.84 -2.16 3.72
C PRO A 114 3.64 -1.71 4.54
N PHE A 115 3.63 -2.12 5.80
CA PHE A 115 2.58 -1.76 6.72
C PHE A 115 2.73 -0.28 7.12
N MET A 116 1.62 0.45 7.12
CA MET A 116 1.56 1.83 7.59
C MET A 116 0.72 1.92 8.86
N ALA A 117 0.92 2.99 9.64
CA ALA A 117 0.08 3.25 10.81
C ALA A 117 -1.42 3.38 10.46
N VAL A 118 -1.77 3.71 9.20
CA VAL A 118 -3.17 3.76 8.73
C VAL A 118 -3.78 2.37 8.50
N ASP A 119 -2.95 1.34 8.38
CA ASP A 119 -3.39 -0.06 8.19
C ASP A 119 -3.59 -0.79 9.51
N GLU A 120 -3.17 -0.19 10.63
CA GLU A 120 -3.48 -0.75 11.94
C GLU A 120 -5.00 -0.78 12.10
N PRO A 121 -5.60 -1.94 12.41
CA PRO A 121 -7.01 -1.96 12.76
C PRO A 121 -7.17 -1.02 13.94
N GLY A 122 -8.06 -0.02 13.81
CA GLY A 122 -8.40 0.85 14.92
C GLY A 122 -8.73 0.01 16.16
N PRO A 123 -8.53 0.53 17.38
CA PRO A 123 -8.81 -0.23 18.59
C PRO A 123 -10.19 -0.86 18.45
N LEU A 124 -10.26 -2.18 18.61
CA LEU A 124 -11.50 -2.93 18.65
C LEU A 124 -12.42 -2.17 19.61
N GLU A 125 -13.42 -1.47 19.08
CA GLU A 125 -14.49 -0.92 19.90
C GLU A 125 -15.19 -2.14 20.48
N ASP A 126 -14.79 -2.48 21.71
CA ASP A 126 -15.40 -3.51 22.55
C ASP A 126 -16.90 -3.18 22.63
N ALA A 127 -17.72 -4.10 22.10
CA ALA A 127 -19.16 -3.96 21.97
C ALA A 127 -19.91 -4.05 23.31
#